data_AF-A0A7H0FWN4-F1
#
_entry.id   AF-A0A7H0FWN4-F1
#
_cell.length_a   1.000
_cell.length_b   1.000
_cell.length_c   1.000
_cell.angle_alpha   90.00
_cell.angle_beta   90.00
_cell.angle_gamma   90.00
#
_symmetry.space_group_name_H-M   'P 1'
#
loop_
_entity.id
_entity.type
_entity.pdbx_description
1 polymer ?
#
loop_
_entity_poly.entity_id
_entity_poly.type
_entity_poly.pdbx_seq_one_letter_code
_entity_poly.pdbx_strand_id
1 'polypeptide(L)'
;MKATTALLFSVLSAGCALANATEPTDEQLNDWVNYLRSVGIPSTVRICGKALDDEVRFKTAADAWSVANQASVDRGHAVASAQPPKGWSSLDAYNESMVKDYEAKLTSMPAIDQLETCVKYVELLEKRAAK
;
A
#
# COMPACT_ATOMS: atom_id res chain seq x y z
N MET A 1 24.22 53.33 -30.12
CA MET A 1 22.77 53.44 -30.42
C MET A 1 22.46 52.61 -31.68
N LYS A 2 21.22 52.08 -31.76
CA LYS A 2 20.65 51.06 -32.69
C LYS A 2 20.87 49.63 -32.16
N ALA A 3 19.97 49.03 -31.38
CA ALA A 3 18.53 48.71 -31.52
C ALA A 3 18.25 47.40 -32.31
N THR A 4 17.48 46.55 -31.63
CA THR A 4 16.46 45.61 -32.15
C THR A 4 16.85 44.15 -32.39
N THR A 5 16.54 43.34 -31.36
CA THR A 5 15.71 42.12 -31.36
C THR A 5 15.81 41.09 -32.50
N ALA A 6 16.19 39.87 -32.13
CA ALA A 6 15.72 38.64 -32.79
C ALA A 6 15.44 37.56 -31.73
N LEU A 7 14.15 37.45 -31.37
CA LEU A 7 13.53 36.29 -30.72
C LEU A 7 13.22 35.26 -31.80
N LEU A 8 13.71 34.02 -31.69
CA LEU A 8 13.21 32.81 -32.36
C LEU A 8 13.83 31.62 -31.59
N PHE A 9 13.21 31.11 -30.52
CA PHE A 9 12.11 30.13 -30.47
C PHE A 9 12.35 28.84 -31.28
N SER A 10 12.25 27.72 -30.56
CA SER A 10 12.14 26.33 -31.05
C SER A 10 13.47 25.73 -31.54
N VAL A 11 14.02 24.68 -30.93
CA VAL A 11 13.36 23.37 -30.80
C VAL A 11 13.78 22.70 -29.47
N LEU A 12 12.90 22.74 -28.47
CA LEU A 12 12.90 21.71 -27.43
C LEU A 12 12.34 20.45 -28.09
N SER A 13 13.23 19.65 -28.69
CA SER A 13 12.95 18.24 -28.98
C SER A 13 12.97 17.49 -27.65
N ALA A 14 12.05 17.85 -26.75
CA ALA A 14 11.67 16.97 -25.66
C ALA A 14 11.08 15.74 -26.35
N GLY A 15 11.89 14.69 -26.42
CA GLY A 15 11.44 13.38 -26.85
C GLY A 15 10.19 13.06 -26.05
N CYS A 16 9.04 13.07 -26.71
CA CYS A 16 7.91 12.27 -26.28
C CYS A 16 8.36 10.82 -26.41
N ALA A 17 9.17 10.37 -25.44
CA ALA A 17 9.14 8.99 -25.03
C ALA A 17 7.71 8.78 -24.55
N LEU A 18 6.88 8.28 -25.48
CA LEU A 18 5.69 7.54 -25.15
C LEU A 18 6.15 6.50 -24.13
N ALA A 19 5.94 6.81 -22.86
CA ALA A 19 6.19 5.88 -21.78
C ALA A 19 5.19 4.75 -22.01
N ASN A 20 5.62 3.73 -22.74
CA ASN A 20 5.01 2.42 -22.70
C ASN A 20 5.06 2.03 -21.23
N ALA A 21 3.93 2.17 -20.54
CA ALA A 21 3.78 1.68 -19.18
C ALA A 21 4.07 0.18 -19.26
N THR A 22 5.29 -0.18 -18.92
CA THR A 22 5.72 -1.57 -18.88
C THR A 22 4.97 -2.20 -17.71
N GLU A 23 4.40 -3.39 -17.92
CA GLU A 23 3.70 -4.09 -16.85
C GLU A 23 4.62 -4.20 -15.62
N PRO A 24 4.11 -3.98 -14.40
CA PRO A 24 4.91 -4.14 -13.20
C PRO A 24 5.49 -5.54 -13.11
N THR A 25 6.75 -5.64 -12.71
CA THR A 25 7.38 -6.93 -12.38
C THR A 25 6.72 -7.57 -11.15
N ASP A 26 6.87 -8.89 -10.98
CA ASP A 26 6.37 -9.61 -9.79
C ASP A 26 6.90 -9.02 -8.47
N GLU A 27 8.16 -8.54 -8.47
CA GLU A 27 8.75 -7.89 -7.31
C GLU A 27 8.06 -6.57 -6.99
N GLN A 28 7.79 -5.74 -8.00
CA GLN A 28 7.05 -4.49 -7.83
C GLN A 28 5.60 -4.71 -7.39
N LEU A 29 4.94 -5.76 -7.91
CA LEU A 29 3.62 -6.17 -7.45
C LEU A 29 3.66 -6.62 -5.98
N ASN A 30 4.67 -7.39 -5.60
CA ASN A 30 4.82 -7.85 -4.21
C ASN A 30 5.10 -6.68 -3.25
N ASP A 31 5.96 -5.73 -3.64
CA ASP A 31 6.22 -4.51 -2.88
C ASP A 31 4.95 -3.68 -2.70
N TRP A 32 4.18 -3.51 -3.77
CA TRP A 32 2.89 -2.81 -3.71
C TRP A 32 1.90 -3.52 -2.77
N VAL A 33 1.76 -4.84 -2.87
CA VAL A 33 0.90 -5.64 -1.98
C VAL A 33 1.36 -5.57 -0.52
N ASN A 34 2.66 -5.59 -0.27
CA ASN A 34 3.20 -5.45 1.08
C ASN A 34 2.92 -4.07 1.65
N TYR A 35 3.08 -3.00 0.87
CA TYR A 35 2.68 -1.67 1.28
C TYR A 35 1.17 -1.57 1.60
N LEU A 36 0.29 -2.08 0.73
CA LEU A 36 -1.15 -2.07 1.02
C LEU A 36 -1.49 -2.88 2.29
N ARG A 37 -0.76 -3.97 2.54
CA ARG A 37 -0.91 -4.74 3.78
C ARG A 37 -0.49 -3.92 5.00
N SER A 38 0.65 -3.22 4.95
CA SER A 38 1.11 -2.41 6.09
C SER A 38 0.13 -1.30 6.45
N VAL A 39 -0.55 -0.72 5.46
CA VAL A 39 -1.64 0.26 5.68
C VAL A 39 -2.81 -0.36 6.46
N GLY A 40 -3.19 -1.60 6.16
CA GLY A 40 -4.34 -2.28 6.78
C GLY A 40 -4.05 -2.94 8.14
N ILE A 41 -2.80 -3.37 8.40
CA ILE A 41 -2.42 -4.13 9.61
C ILE A 41 -2.91 -3.49 10.92
N PRO A 42 -2.73 -2.19 11.19
CA PRO A 42 -3.16 -1.60 12.45
C PRO A 42 -4.65 -1.80 12.74
N SER A 43 -5.50 -1.69 11.71
CA SER A 43 -6.94 -1.91 11.83
C SER A 43 -7.29 -3.38 11.94
N THR A 44 -6.60 -4.25 11.19
CA THR A 44 -6.78 -5.70 11.32
C THR A 44 -6.40 -6.18 12.72
N VAL A 45 -5.28 -5.76 13.28
CA VAL A 45 -4.86 -6.10 14.67
C VAL A 45 -5.93 -5.68 15.67
N ARG A 46 -6.47 -4.46 15.56
CA ARG A 46 -7.49 -3.93 16.47
C ARG A 46 -8.80 -4.73 16.43
N ILE A 47 -9.24 -5.14 15.25
CA ILE A 47 -10.49 -5.89 15.06
C ILE A 47 -10.28 -7.36 15.41
N CYS A 48 -9.28 -8.00 14.80
CA CYS A 48 -9.04 -9.42 14.92
C CYS A 48 -8.42 -9.85 16.25
N GLY A 49 -7.63 -9.00 16.89
CA GLY A 49 -7.11 -9.28 18.24
C GLY A 49 -8.24 -9.51 19.24
N LYS A 50 -9.35 -8.76 19.10
CA LYS A 50 -10.56 -8.95 19.92
C LYS A 50 -11.35 -10.18 19.50
N ALA A 51 -11.52 -10.41 18.18
CA ALA A 51 -12.28 -11.55 17.68
C ALA A 51 -11.64 -12.90 18.06
N LEU A 52 -10.30 -12.95 18.13
CA LEU A 52 -9.54 -14.15 18.49
C LEU A 52 -9.32 -14.32 20.00
N ASP A 53 -9.62 -13.30 20.81
CA ASP A 53 -9.20 -13.21 22.22
C ASP A 53 -7.68 -13.42 22.42
N ASP A 54 -6.88 -12.97 21.44
CA ASP A 54 -5.41 -13.13 21.41
C ASP A 54 -4.74 -11.94 20.72
N GLU A 55 -4.96 -10.75 21.27
CA GLU A 55 -4.39 -9.50 20.76
C GLU A 55 -2.85 -9.49 20.82
N VAL A 56 -2.25 -10.22 21.78
CA VAL A 56 -0.80 -10.29 21.97
C VAL A 56 -0.14 -11.07 20.85
N ARG A 57 -0.64 -12.28 20.50
CA ARG A 57 -0.13 -13.04 19.36
C ARG A 57 -0.25 -12.24 18.07
N PHE A 58 -1.39 -11.59 17.86
CA PHE A 58 -1.62 -10.82 16.64
C PHE A 58 -0.65 -9.66 16.50
N LYS A 59 -0.44 -8.87 17.56
CA LYS A 59 0.57 -7.79 17.58
C LYS A 59 1.97 -8.33 17.32
N THR A 60 2.34 -9.42 17.98
CA THR A 60 3.66 -10.05 17.80
C THR A 60 3.88 -10.48 16.35
N ALA A 61 2.89 -11.12 15.73
CA ALA A 61 2.96 -11.53 14.33
C ALA A 61 3.03 -10.32 13.38
N ALA A 62 2.27 -9.27 13.66
CA ALA A 62 2.28 -8.03 12.88
C ALA A 62 3.62 -7.28 12.97
N ASP A 63 4.22 -7.20 14.16
CA ASP A 63 5.51 -6.56 14.39
C ASP A 63 6.63 -7.34 13.68
N ALA A 64 6.65 -8.67 13.85
CA ALA A 64 7.63 -9.53 13.18
C ALA A 64 7.51 -9.45 11.65
N TRP A 65 6.28 -9.45 11.12
CA TRP A 65 6.03 -9.24 9.71
C TRP A 65 6.53 -7.87 9.23
N SER A 66 6.24 -6.81 9.98
CA SER A 66 6.62 -5.44 9.62
C SER A 66 8.14 -5.29 9.51
N VAL A 67 8.88 -5.83 10.49
CA VAL A 67 10.35 -5.85 10.46
C VAL A 67 10.87 -6.61 9.25
N ALA A 68 10.36 -7.81 8.99
CA ALA A 68 10.82 -8.64 7.86
C ALA A 68 10.51 -8.03 6.48
N ASN A 69 9.47 -7.19 6.39
CA ASN A 69 8.98 -6.67 5.11
C ASN A 69 9.21 -5.16 4.93
N GLN A 70 9.89 -4.46 5.85
CA GLN A 70 10.02 -3.00 5.84
C GLN A 70 10.59 -2.46 4.52
N ALA A 71 11.68 -3.05 4.01
CA ALA A 71 12.27 -2.59 2.76
C ALA A 71 11.33 -2.73 1.55
N SER A 72 10.50 -3.78 1.54
CA SER A 72 9.48 -4.01 0.51
C SER A 72 8.33 -2.99 0.63
N VAL A 73 7.90 -2.70 1.86
CA VAL A 73 6.91 -1.66 2.16
C VAL A 73 7.41 -0.28 1.69
N ASP A 74 8.65 0.09 1.98
CA ASP A 74 9.22 1.39 1.61
C ASP A 74 9.26 1.58 0.09
N ARG A 75 9.65 0.53 -0.66
CA ARG A 75 9.63 0.55 -2.13
C ARG A 75 8.20 0.63 -2.68
N GLY A 76 7.27 -0.15 -2.12
CA GLY A 76 5.86 -0.12 -2.50
C GLY A 76 5.22 1.25 -2.26
N HIS A 77 5.52 1.88 -1.13
CA HIS A 77 5.07 3.24 -0.81
C HIS A 77 5.63 4.28 -1.79
N ALA A 78 6.91 4.17 -2.16
CA ALA A 78 7.52 5.08 -3.14
C ALA A 78 6.84 4.98 -4.51
N VAL A 79 6.51 3.76 -4.96
CA VAL A 79 5.76 3.54 -6.20
C VAL A 79 4.35 4.15 -6.11
N ALA A 80 3.62 3.89 -5.02
CA ALA A 80 2.28 4.42 -4.81
C ALA A 80 2.27 5.96 -4.72
N SER A 81 3.31 6.56 -4.16
CA SER A 81 3.48 8.02 -4.05
C SER A 81 3.84 8.65 -5.39
N ALA A 82 4.62 7.96 -6.23
CA ALA A 82 4.97 8.45 -7.57
C ALA A 82 3.76 8.46 -8.52
N GLN A 83 2.80 7.58 -8.30
CA GLN A 83 1.56 7.46 -9.09
C GLN A 83 0.35 7.35 -8.18
N PRO A 84 -0.06 8.46 -7.53
CA PRO A 84 -1.17 8.43 -6.59
C PRO A 84 -2.48 8.03 -7.29
N PRO A 85 -3.38 7.33 -6.59
CA PRO A 85 -4.66 6.89 -7.14
C PRO A 85 -5.47 8.07 -7.71
N LYS A 86 -5.95 7.91 -8.95
CA LYS A 86 -6.77 8.93 -9.61
C LYS A 86 -8.07 9.18 -8.84
N GLY A 87 -8.50 10.44 -8.78
CA GLY A 87 -9.74 10.85 -8.10
C GLY A 87 -9.60 11.05 -6.60
N TRP A 88 -8.41 10.86 -6.03
CA TRP A 88 -8.10 11.13 -4.63
C TRP A 88 -7.23 12.38 -4.50
N SER A 89 -7.44 13.14 -3.42
CA SER A 89 -6.67 14.34 -3.12
C SER A 89 -5.23 14.05 -2.70
N SER A 90 -4.99 12.88 -2.11
CA SER A 90 -3.66 12.37 -1.73
C SER A 90 -3.68 10.84 -1.59
N LEU A 91 -2.48 10.24 -1.55
CA LEU A 91 -2.33 8.82 -1.22
C LEU A 91 -2.86 8.52 0.20
N ASP A 92 -2.64 9.42 1.14
CA ASP A 92 -3.15 9.27 2.52
C ASP A 92 -4.68 9.25 2.56
N ALA A 93 -5.34 10.15 1.84
CA ALA A 93 -6.81 10.16 1.77
C ALA A 93 -7.36 8.86 1.18
N TYR A 94 -6.68 8.31 0.17
CA TYR A 94 -7.00 7.02 -0.40
C TYR A 94 -6.82 5.88 0.62
N ASN A 95 -5.68 5.85 1.31
CA ASN A 95 -5.37 4.85 2.33
C ASN A 95 -6.41 4.87 3.45
N GLU A 96 -6.74 6.04 3.98
CA GLU A 96 -7.76 6.20 5.02
C GLU A 96 -9.12 5.69 4.57
N SER A 97 -9.52 5.97 3.33
CA SER A 97 -10.78 5.47 2.79
C SER A 97 -10.77 3.95 2.62
N MET A 98 -9.68 3.38 2.09
CA MET A 98 -9.53 1.94 1.98
C MET A 98 -9.62 1.26 3.36
N VAL A 99 -8.94 1.82 4.37
CA VAL A 99 -8.97 1.29 5.72
C VAL A 99 -10.39 1.34 6.28
N LYS A 100 -11.11 2.46 6.12
CA LYS A 100 -12.52 2.57 6.56
C LYS A 100 -13.43 1.55 5.89
N ASP A 101 -13.30 1.37 4.58
CA ASP A 101 -14.08 0.37 3.82
C ASP A 101 -13.76 -1.06 4.28
N TYR A 102 -12.47 -1.37 4.48
CA TYR A 102 -12.03 -2.65 5.02
C TYR A 102 -12.58 -2.91 6.42
N GLU A 103 -12.50 -1.93 7.33
CA GLU A 103 -13.04 -2.04 8.68
C GLU A 103 -14.53 -2.32 8.66
N ALA A 104 -15.29 -1.59 7.85
CA ALA A 104 -16.74 -1.79 7.70
C ALA A 104 -17.05 -3.21 7.19
N LYS A 105 -16.31 -3.69 6.19
CA LYS A 105 -16.47 -5.05 5.65
C LYS A 105 -16.14 -6.11 6.68
N LEU A 106 -14.99 -6.02 7.35
CA LEU A 106 -14.57 -7.02 8.32
C LEU A 106 -15.49 -7.07 9.54
N THR A 107 -15.99 -5.92 10.01
CA THR A 107 -16.87 -5.85 11.18
C THR A 107 -18.32 -6.23 10.89
N SER A 108 -18.76 -6.16 9.62
CA SER A 108 -20.10 -6.57 9.20
C SER A 108 -20.21 -8.05 8.80
N MET A 109 -19.09 -8.77 8.74
CA MET A 109 -19.09 -10.21 8.50
C MET A 109 -19.83 -10.97 9.62
N PRO A 110 -20.48 -12.10 9.30
CA PRO A 110 -20.92 -13.06 10.32
C PRO A 110 -19.75 -13.43 11.24
N ALA A 111 -20.01 -13.61 12.53
CA ALA A 111 -18.96 -13.80 13.54
C ALA A 111 -18.00 -14.97 13.21
N ILE A 112 -18.53 -16.06 12.64
CA ILE A 112 -17.73 -17.22 12.22
C ILE A 112 -16.79 -16.84 11.07
N ASP A 113 -17.28 -16.15 10.04
CA ASP A 113 -16.49 -15.74 8.88
C ASP A 113 -15.42 -14.70 9.27
N GLN A 114 -15.75 -13.80 10.19
CA GLN A 114 -14.81 -12.85 10.77
C GLN A 114 -13.69 -13.62 11.49
N LEU A 115 -14.04 -14.57 12.36
CA LEU A 115 -13.07 -15.37 13.09
C LEU A 115 -12.14 -16.13 12.13
N GLU A 116 -12.69 -16.81 11.13
CA GLU A 116 -11.89 -17.51 10.11
C GLU A 116 -10.94 -16.57 9.36
N THR A 117 -11.43 -15.39 8.98
CA THR A 117 -10.61 -14.36 8.31
C THR A 117 -9.46 -13.91 9.21
N CYS A 118 -9.74 -13.71 10.49
CA CYS A 118 -8.75 -13.32 11.49
C CYS A 118 -7.69 -14.40 11.74
N VAL A 119 -8.09 -15.67 11.84
CA VAL A 119 -7.15 -16.82 11.94
C VAL A 119 -6.25 -16.88 10.71
N LYS A 120 -6.84 -16.88 9.51
CA LYS A 120 -6.08 -16.94 8.24
C LYS A 120 -5.10 -15.77 8.12
N TYR A 121 -5.47 -14.60 8.62
CA TYR A 121 -4.60 -13.42 8.55
C TYR A 121 -3.44 -13.49 9.53
N VAL A 122 -3.64 -13.91 10.79
CA VAL A 122 -2.52 -14.04 11.73
C VAL A 122 -1.53 -15.11 11.26
N GLU A 123 -2.02 -16.23 10.73
CA GLU A 123 -1.18 -17.28 10.14
C GLU A 123 -0.39 -16.79 8.92
N LEU A 124 -1.00 -15.94 8.08
CA LEU A 124 -0.32 -15.30 6.95
C LEU A 124 0.84 -14.43 7.42
N LEU A 125 0.63 -13.61 8.47
CA LEU A 125 1.67 -12.75 9.04
C LEU A 125 2.81 -13.59 9.61
N GLU A 126 2.50 -14.61 10.41
CA GLU A 126 3.48 -15.54 10.98
C GLU A 126 4.32 -16.22 9.91
N LYS A 127 3.69 -16.73 8.85
CA LYS A 127 4.38 -17.38 7.72
C LYS A 127 5.30 -16.42 6.96
N ARG A 128 4.89 -15.16 6.80
CA ARG A 128 5.64 -14.15 6.04
C ARG A 128 6.70 -13.43 6.88
N ALA A 129 6.66 -13.56 8.22
CA ALA A 129 7.71 -13.10 9.11
C ALA A 129 8.91 -14.07 9.18
N ALA A 130 8.70 -15.35 8.84
CA ALA A 130 9.72 -16.41 8.91
C ALA A 130 10.54 -16.60 7.62
N LYS A 131 10.35 -15.74 6.61
CA LYS A 131 11.07 -15.78 5.32
C LYS A 131 12.13 -14.68 5.28
#